data_AF-A0A267EAQ6-F1
#
_entry.id   AF-A0A267EAQ6-F1
#
_cell.length_a   1.000
_cell.length_b   1.000
_cell.length_c   1.000
_cell.angle_alpha   90.00
_cell.angle_beta   90.00
_cell.angle_gamma   90.00
#
_symmetry.space_group_name_H-M   'P 1'
#
loop_
_entity.id
_entity.type
_entity.pdbx_description
1 polymer ?
#
loop_
_entity_poly.entity_id
_entity_poly.type
_entity_poly.pdbx_seq_one_letter_code
_entity_poly.pdbx_strand_id
1 'polypeptide(L)'
;MRDFYLLHDMDMVIDEVRTNLLFLSTWWRLKGRPTFCFLLREDMIRAAGAKQLIAFLTSMRSGWVNDVRVLLGRAQNLLASACVDHLDYLQDHNHAFRDLPSVEELSVEKSFRSLMNIQGHAAVAIEQEEWIDTRRVESSNSEQLCQLIDTASLNMGPKTQLLHMLVDRHGADYVLPGANETVAQRLEEMSRTAGVQQRWAIVRYASAILRKEVDSLAPSLSNVIVAGKRIIIGSDIVIDRPLTPKELCQILYAHYPPGPSGKAVLLQELILFLGSLICRDSVLFRGIHYIRLDPLIDALDIELANVNDPLFGGCKILQNLSPYKVKSLIVSILDHRQSRHPYWQRRIDGCLCRVPSGFYEGVYGVLEACSGGIRIGHTLIEQHPCLNDMSRNDANFVFAVQSTLARETANPALRQMMVEALVIIELILQRNPELKVKEELDVLSIVDEAWRDFKIEHRLDGPEFEKSMNKFYETESVVSRGTSSFIAKSALNFLLKGEIALDQRGKEFGGSACKLS
;
A
#
# COMPACT_ATOMS: atom_id res chain seq x y z
N MET A 1 15.09 1.72 21.45
CA MET A 1 14.39 1.76 20.15
C MET A 1 15.19 0.87 19.22
N ARG A 2 14.67 -0.28 18.78
CA ARG A 2 15.33 -1.05 17.73
C ARG A 2 15.30 -0.17 16.48
N ASP A 3 16.45 0.30 16.02
CA ASP A 3 16.56 1.22 14.89
C ASP A 3 16.03 0.53 13.63
N PHE A 4 14.76 0.80 13.29
CA PHE A 4 14.22 0.40 12.00
C PHE A 4 14.91 1.23 10.91
N TYR A 5 15.34 0.57 9.84
CA TYR A 5 16.25 1.14 8.84
C TYR A 5 15.68 2.32 8.04
N LEU A 6 14.40 2.68 8.23
CA LEU A 6 13.77 3.86 7.62
C LEU A 6 14.57 5.14 7.89
N LEU A 7 15.29 5.20 9.02
CA LEU A 7 16.11 6.34 9.40
C LEU A 7 17.32 6.55 8.49
N HIS A 8 17.65 5.61 7.61
CA HIS A 8 18.65 5.82 6.56
C HIS A 8 18.08 6.58 5.35
N ASP A 9 16.76 6.72 5.21
CA ASP A 9 16.13 7.52 4.15
C ASP A 9 15.88 8.94 4.67
N MET A 10 16.72 9.89 4.28
CA MET A 10 16.62 11.26 4.76
C MET A 10 15.33 11.95 4.32
N ASP A 11 14.80 11.64 3.14
CA ASP A 11 13.53 12.22 2.69
C ASP A 11 12.37 11.69 3.55
N MET A 12 12.40 10.41 3.92
CA MET A 12 11.44 9.82 4.86
C MET A 12 11.51 10.48 6.25
N VAL A 13 12.72 10.64 6.79
CA VAL A 13 12.94 11.28 8.10
C VAL A 13 12.45 12.73 8.09
N ILE A 14 12.77 13.48 7.04
CA ILE A 14 12.33 14.88 6.89
C ILE A 14 10.80 14.96 6.78
N ASP A 15 10.17 14.07 6.01
CA ASP A 15 8.71 14.00 5.89
C ASP A 15 8.02 13.68 7.23
N GLU A 16 8.61 12.77 8.02
CA GLU A 16 8.12 12.45 9.37
C GLU A 16 8.25 13.66 10.32
N VAL A 17 9.39 14.35 10.33
CA VAL A 17 9.57 15.56 11.15
C VAL A 17 8.57 16.64 10.75
N ARG A 18 8.37 16.88 9.45
CA ARG A 18 7.37 17.84 8.95
C ARG A 18 5.96 17.48 9.43
N THR A 19 5.61 16.19 9.34
CA THR A 19 4.31 15.68 9.78
C THR A 19 4.10 15.88 11.28
N ASN A 20 5.12 15.58 12.09
CA ASN A 20 5.06 15.74 13.55
C ASN A 20 4.96 17.23 13.97
N LEU A 21 5.68 18.13 13.29
CA LEU A 21 5.57 19.57 13.51
C LEU A 21 4.15 20.09 13.20
N LEU A 22 3.56 19.66 12.09
CA LEU A 22 2.19 20.02 11.71
C LEU A 22 1.17 19.47 12.70
N PHE A 23 1.35 18.23 13.15
CA PHE A 23 0.49 17.63 14.17
C PHE A 23 0.55 18.44 15.46
N LEU A 24 1.75 18.75 15.96
CA LEU A 24 1.93 19.54 17.18
C LEU A 24 1.34 20.94 17.02
N SER A 25 1.56 21.63 15.89
CA SER A 25 1.02 22.98 15.69
C SER A 25 -0.51 23.00 15.67
N THR A 26 -1.14 21.95 15.13
CA THR A 26 -2.59 21.84 15.00
C THR A 26 -3.26 21.43 16.31
N TRP A 27 -2.66 20.49 17.03
CA TRP A 27 -3.29 19.77 18.15
C TRP A 27 -2.73 20.13 19.53
N TRP A 28 -1.67 20.92 19.63
CA TRP A 28 -1.18 21.38 20.93
C TRP A 28 -2.22 22.27 21.62
N ARG A 29 -2.58 21.90 22.85
CA ARG A 29 -3.55 22.61 23.69
C ARG A 29 -3.00 22.98 25.07
N LEU A 30 -1.78 22.54 25.40
CA LEU A 30 -1.14 22.83 26.67
C LEU A 30 -0.54 24.24 26.68
N LYS A 31 -0.24 24.73 27.89
CA LYS A 31 0.41 26.04 28.07
C LYS A 31 1.85 26.00 27.55
N GLY A 32 2.29 27.12 26.97
CA GLY A 32 3.64 27.24 26.41
C GLY A 32 3.75 26.67 25.00
N ARG A 33 4.94 26.81 24.41
CA ARG A 33 5.25 26.28 23.07
C ARG A 33 5.77 24.85 23.18
N PRO A 34 5.30 23.91 22.34
CA PRO A 34 5.85 22.56 22.34
C PRO A 34 7.33 22.60 21.96
N THR A 35 8.15 21.84 22.68
CA THR A 35 9.56 21.63 22.35
C THR A 35 9.70 20.30 21.62
N PHE A 36 10.22 20.33 20.40
CA PHE A 36 10.46 19.14 19.59
C PHE A 36 11.96 18.87 19.50
N CYS A 37 12.37 17.65 19.84
CA CYS A 37 13.76 17.22 19.79
C CYS A 37 13.98 16.27 18.61
N PHE A 38 15.03 16.52 17.83
CA PHE A 38 15.42 15.69 16.69
C PHE A 38 16.88 15.28 16.84
N LEU A 39 17.14 13.98 16.94
CA LEU A 39 18.50 13.46 17.11
C LEU A 39 19.20 13.37 15.75
N LEU A 40 20.26 14.16 15.57
CA LEU A 40 21.15 14.10 14.42
C LEU A 40 22.28 13.11 14.69
N ARG A 41 22.39 12.08 13.85
CA ARG A 41 23.49 11.10 13.91
C ARG A 41 24.52 11.35 12.81
N GLU A 42 25.75 10.88 13.03
CA GLU A 42 26.85 11.08 12.08
C GLU A 42 26.59 10.40 10.73
N ASP A 43 25.93 9.25 10.72
CA ASP A 43 25.53 8.52 9.51
C ASP A 43 24.52 9.29 8.66
N MET A 44 23.62 10.06 9.27
CA MET A 44 22.66 10.94 8.55
C MET A 44 23.38 12.05 7.77
N ILE A 45 24.54 12.50 8.26
CA ILE A 45 25.37 13.53 7.65
C ILE A 45 26.35 12.93 6.63
N ARG A 46 26.77 11.68 6.84
CA ARG A 46 27.65 10.93 5.93
C ARG A 46 26.90 10.24 4.79
N ALA A 47 25.62 9.97 4.93
CA ALA A 47 24.82 9.27 3.92
C ALA A 47 24.54 10.14 2.69
N ALA A 48 24.07 9.49 1.63
CA ALA A 48 23.70 10.14 0.37
C ALA A 48 22.67 11.28 0.52
N GLY A 49 21.83 11.22 1.56
CA GLY A 49 20.76 12.19 1.83
C GLY A 49 21.21 13.46 2.58
N ALA A 50 22.52 13.65 2.81
CA ALA A 50 23.03 14.77 3.61
C ALA A 50 22.64 16.14 3.05
N LYS A 51 22.56 16.29 1.72
CA LYS A 51 22.17 17.55 1.07
C LYS A 51 20.73 17.93 1.42
N GLN A 52 19.82 16.97 1.40
CA GLN A 52 18.41 17.13 1.76
C GLN A 52 18.28 17.54 3.22
N LEU A 53 19.03 16.88 4.10
CA LEU A 53 19.07 17.21 5.53
C LEU A 53 19.57 18.64 5.77
N ILE A 54 20.69 19.04 5.14
CA ILE A 54 21.24 20.40 5.27
C ILE A 54 20.25 21.44 4.73
N ALA A 55 19.61 21.18 3.60
CA ALA A 55 18.60 22.08 3.03
C ALA A 55 17.41 22.24 3.99
N PHE A 56 16.96 21.14 4.62
CA PHE A 56 15.89 21.16 5.61
C PHE A 56 16.27 21.90 6.90
N LEU A 57 17.46 21.67 7.45
CA LEU A 57 17.95 22.42 8.61
C LEU A 57 18.09 23.92 8.31
N THR A 58 18.52 24.25 7.08
CA THR A 58 18.58 25.63 6.60
C THR A 58 17.18 26.24 6.49
N SER A 59 16.18 25.47 6.05
CA SER A 59 14.79 25.95 5.98
C SER A 59 14.24 26.23 7.37
N MET A 60 14.54 25.41 8.39
CA MET A 60 14.14 25.68 9.77
C MET A 60 14.69 27.01 10.31
N ARG A 61 15.88 27.42 9.88
CA ARG A 61 16.49 28.70 10.27
C ARG A 61 15.68 29.91 9.76
N SER A 62 14.86 29.74 8.72
CA SER A 62 13.94 30.79 8.25
C SER A 62 12.82 31.10 9.25
N GLY A 63 12.61 30.22 10.24
CA GLY A 63 11.52 30.30 11.21
C GLY A 63 10.22 29.63 10.75
N TRP A 64 10.22 28.98 9.58
CA TRP A 64 9.04 28.32 9.00
C TRP A 64 9.37 26.95 8.41
N VAL A 65 8.47 25.98 8.61
CA VAL A 65 8.48 24.65 8.00
C VAL A 65 7.04 24.26 7.66
N ASN A 66 6.69 24.11 6.38
CA ASN A 66 5.33 23.74 5.92
C ASN A 66 4.22 24.52 6.66
N ASP A 67 4.30 25.85 6.62
CA ASP A 67 3.37 26.78 7.30
C ASP A 67 3.34 26.69 8.84
N VAL A 68 4.21 25.89 9.44
CA VAL A 68 4.43 25.85 10.88
C VAL A 68 5.56 26.80 11.26
N ARG A 69 5.28 27.75 12.15
CA ARG A 69 6.30 28.63 12.72
C ARG A 69 7.17 27.85 13.70
N VAL A 70 8.47 27.78 13.43
CA VAL A 70 9.46 27.09 14.26
C VAL A 70 10.45 28.09 14.87
N LEU A 71 10.93 27.78 16.08
CA LEU A 71 11.97 28.55 16.76
C LEU A 71 13.13 27.62 17.11
N LEU A 72 14.28 27.85 16.51
CA LEU A 72 15.52 27.16 16.87
C LEU A 72 16.19 27.88 18.04
N GLY A 73 16.74 27.11 18.97
CA GLY A 73 17.47 27.66 20.11
C GLY A 73 18.24 26.55 20.82
N ARG A 74 19.17 26.95 21.70
CA ARG A 74 19.82 26.01 22.61
C ARG A 74 18.77 25.44 23.56
N ALA A 75 18.88 24.16 23.91
CA ALA A 75 17.94 23.49 24.80
C ALA A 75 17.74 24.27 26.11
N GLN A 76 18.82 24.76 26.73
CA GLN A 76 18.77 25.59 27.95
C GLN A 76 17.84 26.81 27.81
N ASN A 77 17.87 27.50 26.67
CA ASN A 77 17.04 28.69 26.42
C ASN A 77 15.56 28.32 26.24
N LEU A 78 15.29 27.21 25.54
CA LEU A 78 13.93 26.75 25.29
C LEU A 78 13.29 26.21 26.58
N LEU A 79 14.06 25.48 27.38
CA LEU A 79 13.65 24.93 28.68
C LEU A 79 13.21 26.02 29.66
N ALA A 80 13.86 27.20 29.66
CA ALA A 80 13.47 28.32 30.52
C ALA A 80 12.03 28.82 30.28
N SER A 81 11.48 28.56 29.09
CA SER A 81 10.11 28.91 28.70
C SER A 81 9.17 27.71 28.57
N ALA A 82 9.68 26.50 28.85
CA ALA A 82 8.93 25.26 28.70
C ALA A 82 7.98 25.03 29.87
N CYS A 83 6.84 24.41 29.60
CA CYS A 83 6.02 23.81 30.64
C CYS A 83 6.68 22.48 31.05
N VAL A 84 6.97 22.30 32.33
CA VAL A 84 7.47 21.04 32.88
C VAL A 84 6.31 20.34 33.55
N ASP A 85 6.08 19.08 33.18
CA ASP A 85 5.08 18.21 33.79
C ASP A 85 5.76 16.97 34.37
N HIS A 86 5.21 16.43 35.45
CA HIS A 86 5.75 15.24 36.11
C HIS A 86 5.03 13.99 35.63
N LEU A 87 5.77 13.00 35.16
CA LEU A 87 5.22 11.73 34.70
C LEU A 87 5.18 10.74 35.87
N ASP A 88 4.05 10.69 36.59
CA ASP A 88 3.87 9.89 37.81
C ASP A 88 4.16 8.39 37.64
N TYR A 89 4.07 7.85 36.43
CA TYR A 89 4.33 6.44 36.15
C TYR A 89 5.83 6.08 36.04
N LEU A 90 6.73 7.06 36.06
CA LEU A 90 8.19 6.84 36.07
C LEU A 90 8.78 6.75 37.49
N GLN A 91 7.94 6.61 38.52
CA GLN A 91 8.34 6.68 39.93
C GLN A 91 9.47 5.69 40.31
N ASP A 92 9.55 4.51 39.69
CA ASP A 92 10.61 3.51 39.93
C ASP A 92 12.01 3.95 39.41
N HIS A 93 12.06 4.96 38.54
CA HIS A 93 13.30 5.54 38.00
C HIS A 93 13.62 6.92 38.58
N ASN A 94 12.88 7.40 39.59
CA ASN A 94 13.09 8.72 40.19
C ASN A 94 14.52 8.95 40.70
N HIS A 95 15.24 7.90 41.12
CA HIS A 95 16.64 8.02 41.51
C HIS A 95 17.58 8.33 40.32
N ALA A 96 17.28 7.83 39.12
CA ALA A 96 18.11 8.05 37.93
C ALA A 96 17.99 9.48 37.38
N PHE A 97 16.90 10.18 37.71
CA PHE A 97 16.62 11.52 37.19
C PHE A 97 16.82 12.66 38.20
N ARG A 98 17.05 12.35 39.48
CA ARG A 98 17.28 13.37 40.53
C ARG A 98 18.57 14.17 40.33
N ASP A 99 19.60 13.53 39.78
CA ASP A 99 20.93 14.10 39.61
C ASP A 99 21.30 14.27 38.12
N LEU A 100 20.31 14.52 37.25
CA LEU A 100 20.63 14.84 35.86
C LEU A 100 21.44 16.15 35.81
N PRO A 101 22.68 16.12 35.29
CA PRO A 101 23.44 17.34 35.11
C PRO A 101 22.68 18.29 34.18
N SER A 102 22.85 19.59 34.40
CA SER A 102 22.37 20.59 33.43
C SER A 102 22.90 20.25 32.04
N VAL A 103 22.06 20.38 31.01
CA VAL A 103 22.44 20.11 29.61
C VAL A 103 23.79 20.79 29.31
N GLU A 104 24.83 20.01 29.10
CA GLU A 104 26.18 20.49 28.82
C GLU A 104 26.56 20.22 27.37
N GLU A 105 27.35 21.12 26.80
CA GLU A 105 27.95 20.90 25.49
C GLU A 105 29.16 19.98 25.68
N LEU A 106 29.08 18.75 25.17
CA LEU A 106 30.20 17.82 25.23
C LEU A 106 31.33 18.33 24.33
N SER A 107 32.49 18.61 24.91
CA SER A 107 33.70 18.94 24.15
C SER A 107 34.22 17.68 23.46
N VAL A 108 33.96 17.54 22.17
CA VAL A 108 34.47 16.40 21.38
C VAL A 108 35.84 16.75 20.81
N GLU A 109 36.87 15.94 21.09
CA GLU A 109 38.24 16.12 20.58
C GLU A 109 38.29 16.20 19.03
N LYS A 110 37.37 15.48 18.36
CA LYS A 110 37.14 15.55 16.92
C LYS A 110 36.06 16.58 16.60
N SER A 111 36.42 17.86 16.70
CA SER A 111 35.65 18.93 16.10
C SER A 111 35.67 18.76 14.57
N PHE A 112 34.55 18.34 13.97
CA PHE A 112 34.35 18.52 12.53
C PHE A 112 34.22 20.03 12.28
N ARG A 113 35.35 20.73 12.10
CA ARG A 113 35.40 22.18 11.86
C ARG A 113 34.59 22.62 10.63
N SER A 114 34.27 21.68 9.74
CA SER A 114 33.37 21.88 8.60
C SER A 114 32.70 20.57 8.23
N LEU A 115 31.38 20.61 7.96
CA LEU A 115 30.63 19.49 7.38
C LEU A 115 31.20 19.06 6.01
N MET A 116 31.99 19.93 5.34
CA MET A 116 32.64 19.62 4.06
C MET A 116 33.84 18.68 4.19
N ASN A 117 34.38 18.46 5.38
CA ASN A 117 35.50 17.53 5.61
C ASN A 117 35.04 16.09 5.89
N ILE A 118 33.72 15.88 5.96
CA ILE A 118 33.12 14.57 6.16
C ILE A 118 33.12 13.89 4.78
N GLN A 119 33.94 12.87 4.59
CA GLN A 119 33.84 12.01 3.40
C GLN A 119 32.46 11.37 3.39
N GLY A 120 31.59 11.86 2.51
CA GLY A 120 30.27 11.30 2.30
C GLY A 120 30.36 9.93 1.63
N HIS A 121 29.48 9.03 2.02
CA HIS A 121 29.16 7.85 1.23
C HIS A 121 28.20 8.27 0.12
N ALA A 122 28.66 8.24 -1.12
CA ALA A 122 27.78 8.44 -2.26
C ALA A 122 26.72 7.32 -2.27
N ALA A 123 25.48 7.66 -2.63
CA ALA A 123 24.50 6.64 -3.02
C ALA A 123 25.13 5.85 -4.17
N VAL A 124 25.08 4.53 -4.05
CA VAL A 124 25.50 3.67 -5.15
C VAL A 124 24.28 3.54 -6.07
N ALA A 125 24.35 4.16 -7.24
CA ALA A 125 23.31 4.00 -8.26
C ALA A 125 23.41 2.58 -8.82
N ILE A 126 22.60 1.68 -8.26
CA ILE A 126 22.48 0.30 -8.73
C ILE A 126 21.12 0.18 -9.40
N GLU A 127 21.12 -0.02 -10.72
CA GLU A 127 19.88 -0.25 -11.47
C GLU A 127 19.24 -1.58 -11.05
N GLN A 128 20.06 -2.62 -10.88
CA GLN A 128 19.63 -3.95 -10.48
C GLN A 128 20.65 -4.64 -9.58
N GLU A 129 20.17 -5.23 -8.49
CA GLU A 129 20.99 -6.05 -7.61
C GLU A 129 21.37 -7.38 -8.27
N GLU A 130 22.62 -7.80 -8.08
CA GLU A 130 23.07 -9.11 -8.54
C GLU A 130 22.66 -10.20 -7.56
N TRP A 131 22.08 -11.28 -8.10
CA TRP A 131 21.69 -12.45 -7.32
C TRP A 131 22.26 -13.70 -7.98
N ILE A 132 22.82 -14.60 -7.18
CA ILE A 132 23.31 -15.91 -7.65
C ILE A 132 22.19 -16.95 -7.65
N ASP A 133 22.31 -17.91 -8.56
CA ASP A 133 21.54 -19.15 -8.50
C ASP A 133 22.07 -20.03 -7.36
N THR A 134 21.36 -19.98 -6.22
CA THR A 134 21.74 -20.69 -4.98
C THR A 134 21.89 -22.20 -5.16
N ARG A 135 21.22 -22.82 -6.16
CA ARG A 135 21.35 -24.25 -6.46
C ARG A 135 22.77 -24.66 -6.83
N ARG A 136 23.58 -23.72 -7.34
CA ARG A 136 24.98 -23.94 -7.73
C ARG A 136 25.92 -24.09 -6.54
N VAL A 137 25.52 -23.57 -5.37
CA VAL A 137 26.32 -23.56 -4.13
C VAL A 137 25.65 -24.32 -2.99
N GLU A 138 24.49 -24.91 -3.25
CA GLU A 138 23.70 -25.65 -2.25
C GLU A 138 24.44 -26.87 -1.69
N SER A 139 25.27 -27.51 -2.49
CA SER A 139 26.11 -28.65 -2.08
C SER A 139 27.42 -28.23 -1.38
N SER A 140 27.81 -26.96 -1.44
CA SER A 140 29.03 -26.46 -0.79
C SER A 140 28.90 -26.55 0.73
N ASN A 141 29.98 -26.94 1.41
CA ASN A 141 29.98 -27.00 2.88
C ASN A 141 30.03 -25.58 3.49
N SER A 142 29.77 -25.45 4.79
CA SER A 142 29.68 -24.13 5.43
C SER A 142 31.00 -23.36 5.46
N GLU A 143 32.16 -24.02 5.50
CA GLU A 143 33.46 -23.35 5.41
C GLU A 143 33.70 -22.74 4.03
N GLN A 144 33.36 -23.47 2.96
CA GLN A 144 33.41 -22.99 1.58
C GLN A 144 32.50 -21.77 1.38
N LEU A 145 31.29 -21.80 1.95
CA LEU A 145 30.40 -20.64 1.91
C LEU A 145 31.02 -19.43 2.61
N CYS A 146 31.67 -19.61 3.77
CA CYS A 146 32.34 -18.52 4.47
C CYS A 146 33.51 -17.93 3.66
N GLN A 147 34.31 -18.79 3.02
CA GLN A 147 35.39 -18.34 2.12
C GLN A 147 34.86 -17.51 0.93
N LEU A 148 33.72 -17.90 0.36
CA LEU A 148 33.06 -17.13 -0.69
C LEU A 148 32.53 -15.78 -0.18
N ILE A 149 31.93 -15.75 1.02
CA ILE A 149 31.44 -14.52 1.65
C ILE A 149 32.58 -13.53 1.90
N ASP A 150 33.75 -13.99 2.32
CA ASP A 150 34.90 -13.14 2.61
C ASP A 150 35.66 -12.69 1.34
N THR A 151 35.27 -13.20 0.17
CA THR A 151 35.83 -12.75 -1.10
C THR A 151 35.49 -11.27 -1.34
N ALA A 152 36.54 -10.42 -1.40
CA ALA A 152 36.39 -8.97 -1.50
C ALA A 152 35.63 -8.52 -2.77
N SER A 153 35.83 -9.21 -3.89
CA SER A 153 35.17 -8.91 -5.17
C SER A 153 33.70 -9.31 -5.23
N LEU A 154 33.20 -10.10 -4.27
CA LEU A 154 31.81 -10.54 -4.28
C LEU A 154 30.88 -9.40 -3.83
N ASN A 155 29.81 -9.19 -4.59
CA ASN A 155 28.82 -8.14 -4.32
C ASN A 155 27.96 -8.44 -3.09
N MET A 156 27.28 -7.42 -2.55
CA MET A 156 26.44 -7.58 -1.34
C MET A 156 25.27 -8.54 -1.56
N GLY A 157 24.63 -8.54 -2.73
CA GLY A 157 23.52 -9.44 -3.06
C GLY A 157 23.88 -10.91 -2.87
N PRO A 158 24.91 -11.43 -3.56
CA PRO A 158 25.36 -12.80 -3.36
C PRO A 158 25.84 -13.07 -1.93
N LYS A 159 26.57 -12.15 -1.29
CA LYS A 159 26.98 -12.29 0.12
C LYS A 159 25.76 -12.46 1.05
N THR A 160 24.70 -11.69 0.83
CA THR A 160 23.45 -11.78 1.61
C THR A 160 22.78 -13.14 1.40
N GLN A 161 22.75 -13.67 0.16
CA GLN A 161 22.22 -15.00 -0.13
C GLN A 161 23.02 -16.11 0.55
N LEU A 162 24.36 -16.03 0.52
CA LEU A 162 25.22 -17.02 1.17
C LEU A 162 25.06 -16.98 2.71
N LEU A 163 24.93 -15.79 3.29
CA LEU A 163 24.61 -15.64 4.72
C LEU A 163 23.23 -16.22 5.05
N HIS A 164 22.22 -16.00 4.19
CA HIS A 164 20.90 -16.62 4.36
C HIS A 164 20.99 -18.15 4.40
N MET A 165 21.76 -18.77 3.48
CA MET A 165 21.99 -20.21 3.49
C MET A 165 22.65 -20.70 4.78
N LEU A 166 23.54 -19.91 5.38
CA LEU A 166 24.14 -20.24 6.68
C LEU A 166 23.11 -20.15 7.81
N VAL A 167 22.21 -19.16 7.79
CA VAL A 167 21.09 -19.06 8.73
C VAL A 167 20.16 -20.27 8.61
N ASP A 168 19.82 -20.69 7.39
CA ASP A 168 18.95 -21.86 7.17
C ASP A 168 19.57 -23.15 7.68
N ARG A 169 20.91 -23.29 7.60
CA ARG A 169 21.63 -24.49 8.03
C ARG A 169 21.89 -24.55 9.53
N HIS A 170 22.27 -23.43 10.14
CA HIS A 170 22.83 -23.40 11.50
C HIS A 170 22.13 -22.43 12.46
N GLY A 171 21.22 -21.61 11.95
CA GLY A 171 20.61 -20.52 12.70
C GLY A 171 21.43 -19.22 12.67
N ALA A 172 20.82 -18.13 13.15
CA ALA A 172 21.41 -16.80 13.11
C ALA A 172 22.60 -16.61 14.07
N ASP A 173 22.66 -17.40 15.15
CA ASP A 173 23.71 -17.35 16.17
C ASP A 173 24.97 -18.16 15.80
N TYR A 174 25.00 -18.76 14.61
CA TYR A 174 26.19 -19.46 14.12
C TYR A 174 27.38 -18.51 14.04
N VAL A 175 28.50 -18.89 14.66
CA VAL A 175 29.75 -18.11 14.67
C VAL A 175 30.53 -18.42 13.39
N LEU A 176 30.88 -17.37 12.64
CA LEU A 176 31.59 -17.51 11.37
C LEU A 176 33.04 -17.97 11.62
N PRO A 177 33.53 -19.03 10.92
CA PRO A 177 34.91 -19.48 11.05
C PRO A 177 35.91 -18.37 10.76
N GLY A 178 36.86 -18.14 11.67
CA GLY A 178 37.89 -17.11 11.51
C GLY A 178 37.45 -15.68 11.86
N ALA A 179 36.18 -15.47 12.25
CA ALA A 179 35.67 -14.20 12.75
C ALA A 179 35.11 -14.37 14.17
N ASN A 180 35.21 -13.33 15.00
CA ASN A 180 34.60 -13.29 16.33
C ASN A 180 33.16 -12.74 16.28
N GLU A 181 32.42 -13.07 15.22
CA GLU A 181 31.06 -12.57 15.01
C GLU A 181 30.10 -13.66 14.53
N THR A 182 28.82 -13.49 14.85
CA THR A 182 27.75 -14.38 14.38
C THR A 182 27.27 -13.99 12.98
N VAL A 183 26.58 -14.91 12.30
CA VAL A 183 25.90 -14.62 11.03
C VAL A 183 24.91 -13.45 11.20
N ALA A 184 24.22 -13.38 12.34
CA ALA A 184 23.33 -12.27 12.68
C ALA A 184 24.08 -10.92 12.72
N GLN A 185 25.22 -10.85 13.41
CA GLN A 185 26.04 -9.64 13.51
C GLN A 185 26.57 -9.22 12.12
N ARG A 186 27.03 -10.17 11.31
CA ARG A 186 27.49 -9.90 9.93
C ARG A 186 26.34 -9.37 9.05
N LEU A 187 25.14 -9.91 9.18
CA LEU A 187 23.94 -9.43 8.47
C LEU A 187 23.49 -8.05 8.94
N GLU A 188 23.58 -7.75 10.25
CA GLU A 188 23.28 -6.42 10.78
C GLU A 188 24.24 -5.37 10.25
N GLU A 189 25.54 -5.66 10.25
CA GLU A 189 26.57 -4.77 9.72
C GLU A 189 26.41 -4.56 8.21
N MET A 190 26.07 -5.63 7.47
CA MET A 190 25.75 -5.55 6.06
C MET A 190 24.51 -4.69 5.80
N SER A 191 23.45 -4.86 6.60
CA SER A 191 22.24 -4.04 6.50
C SER A 191 22.52 -2.57 6.78
N ARG A 192 23.36 -2.27 7.78
CA ARG A 192 23.76 -0.90 8.12
C ARG A 192 24.54 -0.26 6.97
N THR A 193 25.51 -0.99 6.43
CA THR A 193 26.32 -0.52 5.28
C THR A 193 25.44 -0.31 4.05
N ALA A 194 24.53 -1.24 3.76
CA ALA A 194 23.57 -1.12 2.67
C ALA A 194 22.63 0.07 2.84
N GLY A 195 22.19 0.38 4.06
CA GLY A 195 21.37 1.55 4.37
C GLY A 195 22.10 2.86 4.06
N VAL A 196 23.35 2.99 4.50
CA VAL A 196 24.20 4.16 4.19
C VAL A 196 24.43 4.31 2.68
N GLN A 197 24.60 3.19 1.96
CA GLN A 197 24.76 3.15 0.50
C GLN A 197 23.44 3.26 -0.27
N GLN A 198 22.29 3.27 0.41
CA GLN A 198 20.93 3.32 -0.16
C GLN A 198 20.58 2.09 -1.02
N ARG A 199 21.12 0.91 -0.69
CA ARG A 199 20.81 -0.37 -1.34
C ARG A 199 19.62 -1.06 -0.69
N TRP A 200 18.43 -0.54 -0.98
CA TRP A 200 17.20 -0.89 -0.26
C TRP A 200 16.77 -2.35 -0.37
N ALA A 201 17.01 -3.00 -1.50
CA ALA A 201 16.70 -4.42 -1.65
C ALA A 201 17.54 -5.29 -0.69
N ILE A 202 18.82 -4.96 -0.51
CA ILE A 202 19.70 -5.63 0.47
C ILE A 202 19.23 -5.38 1.90
N VAL A 203 18.87 -4.13 2.23
CA VAL A 203 18.36 -3.77 3.57
C VAL A 203 17.08 -4.56 3.90
N ARG A 204 16.14 -4.63 2.96
CA ARG A 204 14.89 -5.37 3.12
C ARG A 204 15.13 -6.88 3.23
N TYR A 205 16.04 -7.43 2.41
CA TYR A 205 16.36 -8.85 2.46
C TYR A 205 17.07 -9.25 3.76
N ALA A 206 18.11 -8.51 4.17
CA ALA A 206 18.79 -8.73 5.44
C ALA A 206 17.84 -8.62 6.63
N SER A 207 16.96 -7.61 6.62
CA SER A 207 15.92 -7.45 7.64
C SER A 207 14.91 -8.60 7.66
N ALA A 208 14.63 -9.21 6.50
CA ALA A 208 13.75 -10.37 6.42
C ALA A 208 14.40 -11.62 7.01
N ILE A 209 15.68 -11.87 6.71
CA ILE A 209 16.44 -13.00 7.28
C ILE A 209 16.50 -12.88 8.80
N LEU A 210 16.80 -11.67 9.30
CA LEU A 210 16.84 -11.35 10.73
C LEU A 210 15.46 -11.25 11.40
N ARG A 211 14.37 -11.42 10.63
CA ARG A 211 12.98 -11.33 11.10
C ARG A 211 12.69 -10.07 11.93
N LYS A 212 13.22 -8.91 11.48
CA LYS A 212 13.07 -7.64 12.19
C LYS A 212 11.60 -7.21 12.29
N GLU A 213 11.23 -6.70 13.46
CA GLU A 213 9.90 -6.17 13.76
C GLU A 213 9.97 -4.68 14.11
N VAL A 214 8.84 -3.97 13.96
CA VAL A 214 8.71 -2.54 14.23
C VAL A 214 7.56 -2.28 15.19
N ASP A 215 7.83 -1.57 16.28
CA ASP A 215 6.82 -1.29 17.32
C ASP A 215 5.64 -0.47 16.77
N SER A 216 5.92 0.47 15.84
CA SER A 216 4.90 1.31 15.20
C SER A 216 3.96 0.55 14.25
N LEU A 217 4.17 -0.75 14.02
CA LEU A 217 3.33 -1.53 13.11
C LEU A 217 1.92 -1.74 13.67
N ALA A 218 1.80 -2.04 14.97
CA ALA A 218 0.51 -2.23 15.64
C ALA A 218 -0.38 -0.97 15.64
N PRO A 219 0.11 0.24 16.00
CA PRO A 219 -0.72 1.44 15.91
C PRO A 219 -1.09 1.77 14.45
N SER A 220 -0.19 1.59 13.47
CA SER A 220 -0.52 1.80 12.06
C SER A 220 -1.59 0.84 11.54
N LEU A 221 -1.52 -0.45 11.91
CA LEU A 221 -2.58 -1.42 11.61
C LEU A 221 -3.91 -1.00 12.25
N SER A 222 -3.86 -0.57 13.52
CA SER A 222 -5.05 -0.12 14.24
C SER A 222 -5.71 1.07 13.55
N ASN A 223 -4.93 2.04 13.04
CA ASN A 223 -5.45 3.16 12.27
C ASN A 223 -6.24 2.72 11.03
N VAL A 224 -5.75 1.71 10.30
CA VAL A 224 -6.43 1.18 9.10
C VAL A 224 -7.76 0.52 9.49
N ILE A 225 -7.77 -0.28 10.57
CA ILE A 225 -8.95 -1.01 11.03
C ILE A 225 -10.01 -0.06 11.58
N VAL A 226 -9.61 0.91 12.41
CA VAL A 226 -10.52 1.93 12.97
C VAL A 226 -11.16 2.79 11.88
N ALA A 227 -10.46 3.01 10.76
CA ALA A 227 -11.02 3.68 9.58
C ALA A 227 -12.01 2.80 8.78
N GLY A 228 -12.40 1.64 9.32
CA GLY A 228 -13.36 0.72 8.71
C GLY A 228 -12.81 -0.04 7.51
N LYS A 229 -11.48 -0.17 7.42
CA LYS A 229 -10.80 -0.92 6.36
C LYS A 229 -10.25 -2.22 6.90
N ARG A 230 -10.10 -3.21 6.03
CA ARG A 230 -9.49 -4.51 6.38
C ARG A 230 -8.26 -4.75 5.52
N ILE A 231 -7.27 -5.44 6.07
CA ILE A 231 -6.06 -5.83 5.33
C ILE A 231 -6.18 -7.31 4.97
N ILE A 232 -5.88 -7.66 3.73
CA ILE A 232 -5.83 -9.05 3.28
C ILE A 232 -4.39 -9.37 2.89
N ILE A 233 -3.85 -10.42 3.52
CA ILE A 233 -2.52 -10.98 3.25
C ILE A 233 -2.70 -12.27 2.45
N GLY A 234 -1.96 -12.43 1.36
CA GLY A 234 -2.09 -13.60 0.50
C GLY A 234 -3.44 -13.68 -0.23
N SER A 235 -3.91 -14.91 -0.39
CA SER A 235 -5.21 -15.22 -1.00
C SER A 235 -6.40 -14.85 -0.12
N ASP A 236 -6.29 -15.08 1.19
CA ASP A 236 -7.44 -15.30 2.07
C ASP A 236 -7.22 -14.89 3.54
N ILE A 237 -6.02 -14.51 3.98
CA ILE A 237 -5.79 -14.12 5.39
C ILE A 237 -6.32 -12.70 5.63
N VAL A 238 -7.52 -12.60 6.21
CA VAL A 238 -8.15 -11.32 6.55
C VAL A 238 -7.74 -10.88 7.95
N ILE A 239 -7.20 -9.67 8.06
CA ILE A 239 -6.96 -8.99 9.33
C ILE A 239 -8.08 -7.98 9.54
N ASP A 240 -8.96 -8.30 10.47
CA ASP A 240 -10.15 -7.51 10.85
C ASP A 240 -10.10 -6.98 12.29
N ARG A 241 -9.09 -7.37 13.06
CA ARG A 241 -8.83 -6.90 14.43
C ARG A 241 -7.38 -6.45 14.60
N PRO A 242 -7.11 -5.49 15.50
CA PRO A 242 -5.73 -5.11 15.83
C PRO A 242 -4.92 -6.33 16.29
N LEU A 243 -3.69 -6.41 15.81
CA LEU A 243 -2.71 -7.44 16.16
C LEU A 243 -1.49 -6.79 16.79
N THR A 244 -0.80 -7.52 17.66
CA THR A 244 0.53 -7.11 18.15
C THR A 244 1.55 -7.14 17.01
N PRO A 245 2.68 -6.39 17.10
CA PRO A 245 3.72 -6.44 16.07
C PRO A 245 4.23 -7.86 15.83
N LYS A 246 4.39 -8.64 16.90
CA LYS A 246 4.85 -10.03 16.86
C LYS A 246 3.89 -10.95 16.10
N GLU A 247 2.59 -10.88 16.38
CA GLU A 247 1.58 -11.70 15.68
C GLU A 247 1.54 -11.37 14.18
N LEU A 248 1.55 -10.08 13.83
CA LEU A 248 1.54 -9.66 12.43
C LEU A 248 2.82 -10.08 11.70
N CYS A 249 3.99 -9.90 12.31
CA CYS A 249 5.26 -10.35 11.74
C CYS A 249 5.31 -11.88 11.59
N GLN A 250 4.75 -12.64 12.54
CA GLN A 250 4.64 -14.10 12.41
C GLN A 250 3.81 -14.49 11.19
N ILE A 251 2.65 -13.85 10.97
CA ILE A 251 1.82 -14.09 9.77
C ILE A 251 2.60 -13.74 8.50
N LEU A 252 3.22 -12.56 8.44
CA LEU A 252 3.95 -12.09 7.27
C LEU A 252 5.14 -12.98 6.92
N TYR A 253 5.98 -13.36 7.90
CA TYR A 253 7.15 -14.19 7.66
C TYR A 253 6.81 -15.68 7.45
N ALA A 254 5.67 -16.15 7.96
CA ALA A 254 5.18 -17.49 7.63
C ALA A 254 4.67 -17.56 6.19
N HIS A 255 3.97 -16.52 5.73
CA HIS A 255 3.42 -16.51 4.38
C HIS A 255 4.43 -16.10 3.30
N TYR A 256 5.35 -15.18 3.63
CA TYR A 256 6.42 -14.72 2.74
C TYR A 256 7.78 -14.97 3.40
N PRO A 257 8.40 -16.15 3.18
CA PRO A 257 9.70 -16.45 3.75
C PRO A 257 10.78 -15.48 3.25
N PRO A 258 11.91 -15.35 3.97
CA PRO A 258 13.00 -14.46 3.56
C PRO A 258 13.47 -14.82 2.15
N GLY A 259 13.69 -13.79 1.33
CA GLY A 259 14.18 -13.95 -0.04
C GLY A 259 14.63 -12.62 -0.60
N PRO A 260 15.34 -12.62 -1.75
CA PRO A 260 15.89 -11.41 -2.36
C PRO A 260 14.88 -10.27 -2.61
N SER A 261 13.59 -10.62 -2.75
CA SER A 261 12.52 -9.63 -2.89
C SER A 261 12.27 -8.80 -1.63
N GLY A 262 12.70 -9.27 -0.45
CA GLY A 262 12.42 -8.63 0.84
C GLY A 262 10.93 -8.45 1.12
N LYS A 263 10.07 -9.28 0.52
CA LYS A 263 8.62 -9.03 0.40
C LYS A 263 7.93 -8.82 1.74
N ALA A 264 8.17 -9.67 2.75
CA ALA A 264 7.57 -9.51 4.07
C ALA A 264 7.89 -8.15 4.70
N VAL A 265 9.11 -7.66 4.52
CA VAL A 265 9.58 -6.39 5.06
C VAL A 265 8.98 -5.21 4.29
N LEU A 266 8.92 -5.30 2.96
CA LEU A 266 8.21 -4.31 2.13
C LEU A 266 6.75 -4.20 2.55
N LEU A 267 6.07 -5.31 2.82
CA LEU A 267 4.68 -5.30 3.28
C LEU A 267 4.51 -4.64 4.65
N GLN A 268 5.47 -4.80 5.57
CA GLN A 268 5.47 -4.01 6.82
C GLN A 268 5.57 -2.51 6.53
N GLU A 269 6.44 -2.07 5.60
CA GLU A 269 6.52 -0.68 5.17
C GLU A 269 5.18 -0.18 4.62
N LEU A 270 4.52 -0.97 3.75
CA LEU A 270 3.22 -0.60 3.19
C LEU A 270 2.18 -0.39 4.29
N ILE A 271 2.08 -1.29 5.27
CA ILE A 271 1.14 -1.16 6.40
C ILE A 271 1.43 0.11 7.21
N LEU A 272 2.71 0.40 7.49
CA LEU A 272 3.11 1.63 8.18
C LEU A 272 2.67 2.88 7.41
N PHE A 273 2.88 2.91 6.09
CA PHE A 273 2.53 4.04 5.26
C PHE A 273 1.02 4.20 5.10
N LEU A 274 0.28 3.11 4.90
CA LEU A 274 -1.19 3.14 4.83
C LEU A 274 -1.79 3.65 6.14
N GLY A 275 -1.31 3.16 7.29
CA GLY A 275 -1.77 3.60 8.60
C GLY A 275 -1.48 5.07 8.92
N SER A 276 -0.37 5.60 8.40
CA SER A 276 -0.07 7.03 8.46
C SER A 276 -0.96 7.85 7.51
N LEU A 277 -1.11 7.39 6.26
CA LEU A 277 -1.85 8.12 5.23
C LEU A 277 -3.34 8.20 5.53
N ILE A 278 -3.96 7.13 6.03
CA ILE A 278 -5.42 7.10 6.27
C ILE A 278 -5.85 8.10 7.36
N CYS A 279 -4.99 8.35 8.35
CA CYS A 279 -5.21 9.37 9.36
C CYS A 279 -5.00 10.79 8.84
N ARG A 280 -4.13 10.97 7.84
CA ARG A 280 -3.78 12.28 7.27
C ARG A 280 -4.77 12.72 6.19
N ASP A 281 -5.13 11.79 5.31
CA ASP A 281 -6.01 12.04 4.16
C ASP A 281 -6.86 10.79 3.90
N SER A 282 -7.99 10.69 4.60
CA SER A 282 -8.93 9.58 4.46
C SER A 282 -9.63 9.56 3.10
N VAL A 283 -9.61 10.66 2.34
CA VAL A 283 -10.26 10.77 1.02
C VAL A 283 -9.55 9.90 -0.01
N LEU A 284 -8.23 9.70 0.12
CA LEU A 284 -7.44 8.79 -0.70
C LEU A 284 -7.95 7.34 -0.70
N PHE A 285 -8.65 6.95 0.37
CA PHE A 285 -9.18 5.60 0.60
C PHE A 285 -10.67 5.46 0.27
N ARG A 286 -11.28 6.47 -0.35
CA ARG A 286 -12.68 6.40 -0.81
C ARG A 286 -12.84 5.28 -1.82
N GLY A 287 -13.89 4.48 -1.64
CA GLY A 287 -14.19 3.35 -2.52
C GLY A 287 -13.33 2.11 -2.31
N ILE A 288 -12.35 2.14 -1.38
CA ILE A 288 -11.52 0.98 -1.03
C ILE A 288 -11.98 0.48 0.33
N HIS A 289 -12.46 -0.75 0.44
CA HIS A 289 -12.89 -1.34 1.72
C HIS A 289 -11.88 -2.36 2.27
N TYR A 290 -11.30 -3.18 1.39
CA TYR A 290 -10.30 -4.17 1.77
C TYR A 290 -9.04 -3.93 0.95
N ILE A 291 -7.94 -3.72 1.65
CA ILE A 291 -6.62 -3.48 1.09
C ILE A 291 -5.91 -4.82 0.98
N ARG A 292 -5.85 -5.37 -0.24
CA ARG A 292 -5.13 -6.61 -0.52
C ARG A 292 -3.66 -6.29 -0.77
N LEU A 293 -2.76 -6.82 0.05
CA LEU A 293 -1.35 -6.43 0.02
C LEU A 293 -0.62 -6.88 -1.25
N ASP A 294 -0.93 -8.06 -1.78
CA ASP A 294 -0.33 -8.55 -3.03
C ASP A 294 -0.78 -7.71 -4.25
N PRO A 295 -2.09 -7.51 -4.51
CA PRO A 295 -2.55 -6.57 -5.53
C PRO A 295 -2.06 -5.13 -5.33
N LEU A 296 -1.85 -4.69 -4.09
CA LEU A 296 -1.27 -3.38 -3.83
C LEU A 296 0.16 -3.28 -4.37
N ILE A 297 0.99 -4.33 -4.22
CA ILE A 297 2.30 -4.40 -4.87
C ILE A 297 2.14 -4.34 -6.40
N ASP A 298 1.20 -5.09 -6.97
CA ASP A 298 0.96 -5.06 -8.42
C ASP A 298 0.58 -3.63 -8.90
N ALA A 299 -0.25 -2.91 -8.13
CA ALA A 299 -0.60 -1.51 -8.43
C ALA A 299 0.63 -0.59 -8.39
N LEU A 300 1.52 -0.79 -7.42
CA LEU A 300 2.78 -0.04 -7.32
C LEU A 300 3.68 -0.33 -8.52
N ASP A 301 3.83 -1.60 -8.93
CA ASP A 301 4.63 -1.95 -10.11
C ASP A 301 4.03 -1.37 -11.40
N ILE A 302 2.69 -1.37 -11.53
CA ILE A 302 1.99 -0.71 -12.64
C ILE A 302 2.29 0.78 -12.68
N GLU A 303 2.15 1.47 -11.55
CA GLU A 303 2.43 2.90 -11.48
C GLU A 303 3.91 3.18 -11.76
N LEU A 304 4.83 2.43 -11.16
CA LEU A 304 6.26 2.61 -11.33
C LEU A 304 6.68 2.41 -12.79
N ALA A 305 6.07 1.44 -13.49
CA ALA A 305 6.31 1.21 -14.91
C ALA A 305 5.95 2.43 -15.78
N ASN A 306 4.83 3.10 -15.46
CA ASN A 306 4.24 4.12 -16.32
C ASN A 306 4.53 5.57 -15.87
N VAL A 307 4.84 5.79 -14.60
CA VAL A 307 5.11 7.13 -14.07
C VAL A 307 6.42 7.67 -14.64
N ASN A 308 6.39 8.94 -15.04
CA ASN A 308 7.55 9.68 -15.52
C ASN A 308 7.85 10.85 -14.59
N ASP A 309 8.09 10.52 -13.31
CA ASP A 309 8.45 11.49 -12.27
C ASP A 309 9.97 11.41 -12.02
N PRO A 310 10.71 12.53 -12.10
CA PRO A 310 12.14 12.61 -11.75
C PRO A 310 12.47 12.03 -10.37
N LEU A 311 11.53 12.02 -9.43
CA LEU A 311 11.67 11.42 -8.10
C LEU A 311 12.16 9.96 -8.18
N PHE A 312 11.67 9.18 -9.14
CA PHE A 312 12.04 7.77 -9.28
C PHE A 312 13.36 7.58 -10.02
N GLY A 313 13.91 8.63 -10.67
CA GLY A 313 15.21 8.57 -11.35
C GLY A 313 15.31 7.47 -12.40
N GLY A 314 14.19 7.12 -13.05
CA GLY A 314 14.12 6.03 -14.04
C GLY A 314 14.11 4.61 -13.45
N CYS A 315 14.18 4.43 -12.13
CA CYS A 315 14.10 3.10 -11.50
C CYS A 315 12.74 2.46 -11.76
N LYS A 316 12.74 1.19 -12.20
CA LYS A 316 11.54 0.40 -12.50
C LYS A 316 11.40 -0.86 -11.63
N ILE A 317 12.24 -0.99 -10.61
CA ILE A 317 12.26 -2.13 -9.68
C ILE A 317 11.83 -1.63 -8.30
N LEU A 318 10.63 -2.03 -7.86
CA LEU A 318 10.03 -1.56 -6.59
C LEU A 318 10.94 -1.82 -5.39
N GLN A 319 11.61 -2.98 -5.34
CA GLN A 319 12.49 -3.38 -4.22
C GLN A 319 13.73 -2.49 -4.09
N ASN A 320 14.10 -1.76 -5.15
CA ASN A 320 15.22 -0.84 -5.14
C ASN A 320 14.82 0.59 -4.74
N LEU A 321 13.52 0.89 -4.66
CA LEU A 321 13.06 2.20 -4.22
C LEU A 321 13.31 2.41 -2.73
N SER A 322 13.69 3.64 -2.38
CA SER A 322 13.77 4.06 -0.97
C SER A 322 12.39 4.07 -0.33
N PRO A 323 12.30 3.92 1.01
CA PRO A 323 11.04 4.00 1.72
C PRO A 323 10.19 5.23 1.38
N TYR A 324 10.80 6.42 1.25
CA TYR A 324 10.11 7.64 0.83
C TYR A 324 9.55 7.54 -0.58
N LYS A 325 10.30 6.96 -1.53
CA LYS A 325 9.83 6.74 -2.90
C LYS A 325 8.67 5.74 -2.94
N VAL A 326 8.73 4.66 -2.16
CA VAL A 326 7.62 3.71 -2.01
C VAL A 326 6.38 4.42 -1.45
N LYS A 327 6.52 5.20 -0.37
CA LYS A 327 5.43 6.01 0.20
C LYS A 327 4.83 6.98 -0.82
N SER A 328 5.67 7.66 -1.60
CA SER A 328 5.23 8.59 -2.65
C SER A 328 4.46 7.88 -3.77
N LEU A 329 4.88 6.67 -4.13
CA LEU A 329 4.21 5.83 -5.10
C LEU A 329 2.83 5.35 -4.60
N ILE A 330 2.71 5.01 -3.31
CA ILE A 330 1.40 4.72 -2.67
C ILE A 330 0.47 5.92 -2.78
N VAL A 331 0.95 7.13 -2.46
CA VAL A 331 0.15 8.35 -2.61
C VAL A 331 -0.28 8.52 -4.07
N SER A 332 0.62 8.26 -5.02
CA SER A 332 0.29 8.34 -6.44
C SER A 332 -0.87 7.43 -6.82
N ILE A 333 -0.79 6.13 -6.54
CA ILE A 333 -1.86 5.17 -6.89
C ILE A 333 -3.18 5.42 -6.16
N LEU A 334 -3.10 5.97 -4.94
CA LEU A 334 -4.30 6.31 -4.18
C LEU A 334 -4.95 7.62 -4.66
N ASP A 335 -4.17 8.54 -5.25
CA ASP A 335 -4.71 9.81 -5.72
C ASP A 335 -5.44 9.66 -7.08
N HIS A 336 -6.76 9.65 -6.99
CA HIS A 336 -7.69 9.58 -8.13
C HIS A 336 -7.92 10.92 -8.83
N ARG A 337 -7.33 12.03 -8.32
CA ARG A 337 -7.41 13.34 -8.98
C ARG A 337 -6.43 13.46 -10.14
N GLN A 338 -5.46 12.55 -10.22
CA GLN A 338 -4.50 12.54 -11.30
C GLN A 338 -5.14 11.98 -12.57
N SER A 339 -4.98 12.71 -13.68
CA SER A 339 -5.41 12.25 -14.99
C SER A 339 -4.44 11.17 -15.49
N ARG A 340 -4.92 9.93 -15.62
CA ARG A 340 -4.16 8.80 -16.16
C ARG A 340 -4.79 8.28 -17.43
N HIS A 341 -4.01 7.56 -18.22
CA HIS A 341 -4.52 6.77 -19.33
C HIS A 341 -5.59 5.76 -18.83
N PRO A 342 -6.75 5.59 -19.50
CA PRO A 342 -7.86 4.76 -18.99
C PRO A 342 -7.45 3.33 -18.62
N TYR A 343 -6.68 2.67 -19.50
CA TYR A 343 -6.18 1.31 -19.23
C TYR A 343 -5.32 1.23 -17.95
N TRP A 344 -4.47 2.23 -17.73
CA TRP A 344 -3.62 2.29 -16.53
C TRP A 344 -4.47 2.50 -15.29
N GLN A 345 -5.39 3.48 -15.31
CA GLN A 345 -6.30 3.75 -14.19
C GLN A 345 -7.13 2.52 -13.82
N ARG A 346 -7.72 1.84 -14.82
CA ARG A 346 -8.48 0.60 -14.61
C ARG A 346 -7.66 -0.50 -13.96
N ARG A 347 -6.39 -0.65 -14.33
CA ARG A 347 -5.52 -1.65 -13.70
C ARG A 347 -5.23 -1.32 -12.24
N ILE A 348 -4.93 -0.05 -11.93
CA ILE A 348 -4.71 0.39 -10.55
C ILE A 348 -5.95 0.20 -9.70
N ASP A 349 -7.09 0.75 -10.14
CA ASP A 349 -8.33 0.64 -9.38
C ASP A 349 -8.78 -0.82 -9.26
N GLY A 350 -8.52 -1.64 -10.28
CA GLY A 350 -8.71 -3.08 -10.24
C GLY A 350 -7.91 -3.73 -9.12
N CYS A 351 -6.59 -3.47 -9.06
CA CYS A 351 -5.72 -3.95 -8.00
C CYS A 351 -6.17 -3.49 -6.60
N LEU A 352 -6.54 -2.21 -6.47
CA LEU A 352 -7.03 -1.63 -5.22
C LEU A 352 -8.46 -2.08 -4.85
N CYS A 353 -9.15 -2.79 -5.76
CA CYS A 353 -10.57 -3.10 -5.66
C CYS A 353 -11.41 -1.83 -5.35
N ARG A 354 -11.02 -0.70 -5.94
CA ARG A 354 -11.69 0.58 -5.73
C ARG A 354 -13.00 0.60 -6.49
N VAL A 355 -14.07 1.03 -5.84
CA VAL A 355 -15.41 1.14 -6.43
C VAL A 355 -16.02 2.53 -6.21
N PRO A 356 -16.98 2.96 -7.04
CA PRO A 356 -17.74 4.19 -6.81
C PRO A 356 -18.52 4.17 -5.48
N SER A 357 -18.91 5.35 -4.98
CA SER A 357 -19.78 5.43 -3.81
C SER A 357 -21.16 4.83 -4.11
N GLY A 358 -21.71 4.07 -3.16
CA GLY A 358 -22.99 3.38 -3.32
C GLY A 358 -22.91 2.09 -4.13
N PHE A 359 -21.72 1.67 -4.58
CA PHE A 359 -21.56 0.47 -5.42
C PHE A 359 -22.20 -0.78 -4.81
N TYR A 360 -21.88 -1.12 -3.55
CA TYR A 360 -22.39 -2.33 -2.92
C TYR A 360 -23.91 -2.26 -2.67
N GLU A 361 -24.42 -1.08 -2.28
CA GLU A 361 -25.85 -0.84 -2.15
C GLU A 361 -26.56 -1.06 -3.49
N GLY A 362 -25.93 -0.64 -4.57
CA GLY A 362 -26.38 -0.87 -5.94
C GLY A 362 -26.36 -2.35 -6.32
N VAL A 363 -25.26 -3.07 -6.07
CA VAL A 363 -25.18 -4.52 -6.34
C VAL A 363 -26.25 -5.30 -5.57
N TYR A 364 -26.56 -4.88 -4.34
CA TYR A 364 -27.67 -5.44 -3.58
C TYR A 364 -29.01 -5.17 -4.29
N GLY A 365 -29.24 -3.97 -4.79
CA GLY A 365 -30.43 -3.63 -5.59
C GLY A 365 -30.53 -4.44 -6.90
N VAL A 366 -29.40 -4.73 -7.56
CA VAL A 366 -29.35 -5.65 -8.70
C VAL A 366 -29.79 -7.05 -8.27
N LEU A 367 -29.31 -7.52 -7.12
CA LEU A 367 -29.68 -8.84 -6.58
C LEU A 367 -31.18 -8.91 -6.22
N GLU A 368 -31.80 -7.82 -5.77
CA GLU A 368 -33.26 -7.71 -5.54
C GLU A 368 -34.09 -7.79 -6.85
N ALA A 369 -33.50 -7.43 -7.99
CA ALA A 369 -34.16 -7.49 -9.30
C ALA A 369 -33.92 -8.82 -10.05
N CYS A 370 -32.82 -9.51 -9.74
CA CYS A 370 -32.40 -10.75 -10.40
C CYS A 370 -32.60 -11.96 -9.47
N SER A 371 -33.75 -12.63 -9.56
CA SER A 371 -34.04 -13.79 -8.71
C SER A 371 -33.19 -15.02 -9.01
N GLY A 372 -32.59 -15.08 -10.21
CA GLY A 372 -31.57 -16.07 -10.55
C GLY A 372 -30.20 -15.81 -9.90
N GLY A 373 -30.00 -14.66 -9.25
CA GLY A 373 -28.72 -14.27 -8.68
C GLY A 373 -27.78 -13.58 -9.68
N ILE A 374 -26.58 -13.22 -9.19
CA ILE A 374 -25.54 -12.52 -9.97
C ILE A 374 -24.35 -13.46 -10.14
N ARG A 375 -24.03 -13.84 -11.37
CA ARG A 375 -22.84 -14.63 -11.70
C ARG A 375 -21.68 -13.73 -12.10
N ILE A 376 -20.53 -13.96 -11.49
CA ILE A 376 -19.26 -13.33 -11.81
C ILE A 376 -18.26 -14.48 -12.02
N GLY A 377 -17.80 -14.68 -13.25
CA GLY A 377 -16.95 -15.83 -13.58
C GLY A 377 -17.66 -17.14 -13.23
N HIS A 378 -17.03 -17.96 -12.38
CA HIS A 378 -17.58 -19.25 -11.94
C HIS A 378 -18.41 -19.17 -10.66
N THR A 379 -18.41 -18.03 -9.96
CA THR A 379 -19.12 -17.87 -8.70
C THR A 379 -20.49 -17.24 -8.93
N LEU A 380 -21.53 -17.85 -8.37
CA LEU A 380 -22.89 -17.31 -8.30
C LEU A 380 -23.14 -16.71 -6.92
N ILE A 381 -23.56 -15.44 -6.88
CA ILE A 381 -24.13 -14.79 -5.70
C ILE A 381 -25.64 -15.03 -5.76
N GLU A 382 -26.12 -16.00 -5.00
CA GLU A 382 -27.54 -16.35 -4.94
C GLU A 382 -28.35 -15.24 -4.26
N GLN A 383 -29.58 -15.01 -4.75
CA GLN A 383 -30.48 -14.03 -4.14
C GLN A 383 -30.86 -14.44 -2.70
N HIS A 384 -31.19 -15.71 -2.51
CA HIS A 384 -31.44 -16.30 -1.20
C HIS A 384 -30.40 -17.40 -0.94
N PRO A 385 -29.81 -17.47 0.27
CA PRO A 385 -30.24 -16.77 1.48
C PRO A 385 -29.67 -15.34 1.65
N CYS A 386 -28.88 -14.83 0.70
CA CYS A 386 -28.17 -13.56 0.84
C CYS A 386 -29.06 -12.38 1.29
N LEU A 387 -30.21 -12.15 0.64
CA LEU A 387 -31.13 -11.07 1.01
C LEU A 387 -31.88 -11.30 2.34
N ASN A 388 -31.90 -12.54 2.85
CA ASN A 388 -32.51 -12.85 4.15
C ASN A 388 -31.50 -12.63 5.28
N ASP A 389 -30.24 -12.99 5.04
CA ASP A 389 -29.20 -13.05 6.06
C ASP A 389 -28.39 -11.76 6.17
N MET A 390 -28.32 -10.97 5.09
CA MET A 390 -27.47 -9.79 5.00
C MET A 390 -28.28 -8.56 4.61
N SER A 391 -28.02 -7.45 5.27
CA SER A 391 -28.60 -6.15 4.88
C SER A 391 -27.81 -5.49 3.75
N ARG A 392 -28.42 -4.48 3.12
CA ARG A 392 -27.82 -3.69 2.03
C ARG A 392 -26.43 -3.11 2.35
N ASN A 393 -26.15 -2.82 3.62
CA ASN A 393 -24.89 -2.24 4.11
C ASN A 393 -24.07 -3.21 4.98
N ASP A 394 -24.38 -4.51 4.90
CA ASP A 394 -23.70 -5.53 5.69
C ASP A 394 -22.24 -5.74 5.25
N ALA A 395 -21.33 -5.78 6.22
CA ALA A 395 -19.90 -5.97 5.95
C ALA A 395 -19.60 -7.32 5.30
N ASN A 396 -20.39 -8.36 5.58
CA ASN A 396 -20.27 -9.68 4.96
C ASN A 396 -20.72 -9.67 3.50
N PHE A 397 -21.77 -8.92 3.17
CA PHE A 397 -22.18 -8.73 1.78
C PHE A 397 -21.09 -8.02 0.97
N VAL A 398 -20.56 -6.92 1.51
CA VAL A 398 -19.44 -6.18 0.91
C VAL A 398 -18.24 -7.11 0.69
N PHE A 399 -17.91 -7.95 1.69
CA PHE A 399 -16.84 -8.94 1.57
C PHE A 399 -17.10 -9.94 0.46
N ALA A 400 -18.31 -10.50 0.40
CA ALA A 400 -18.68 -11.53 -0.56
C ALA A 400 -18.57 -11.00 -2.00
N VAL A 401 -19.14 -9.81 -2.27
CA VAL A 401 -19.06 -9.17 -3.59
C VAL A 401 -17.60 -8.88 -3.97
N GLN A 402 -16.83 -8.25 -3.09
CA GLN A 402 -15.44 -7.92 -3.38
C GLN A 402 -14.57 -9.17 -3.58
N SER A 403 -14.70 -10.16 -2.71
CA SER A 403 -13.91 -11.39 -2.79
C SER A 403 -14.22 -12.16 -4.06
N THR A 404 -15.49 -12.16 -4.48
CA THR A 404 -15.94 -12.74 -5.75
C THR A 404 -15.32 -12.00 -6.92
N LEU A 405 -15.46 -10.67 -7.00
CA LEU A 405 -14.82 -9.87 -8.05
C LEU A 405 -13.31 -10.14 -8.12
N ALA A 406 -12.62 -10.11 -6.99
CA ALA A 406 -11.17 -10.26 -6.95
C ALA A 406 -10.70 -11.68 -7.33
N ARG A 407 -11.42 -12.72 -6.92
CA ARG A 407 -11.08 -14.13 -7.22
C ARG A 407 -11.37 -14.49 -8.67
N GLU A 408 -12.53 -14.08 -9.18
CA GLU A 408 -13.04 -14.51 -10.49
C GLU A 408 -12.45 -13.70 -11.64
N THR A 409 -11.89 -12.53 -11.35
CA THR A 409 -11.21 -11.70 -12.36
C THR A 409 -9.75 -11.49 -12.01
N ALA A 410 -8.87 -12.37 -12.51
CA ALA A 410 -7.44 -12.24 -12.30
C ALA A 410 -6.87 -10.96 -12.95
N ASN A 411 -7.38 -10.57 -14.12
CA ASN A 411 -6.97 -9.35 -14.81
C ASN A 411 -7.56 -8.11 -14.10
N PRO A 412 -6.72 -7.18 -13.57
CA PRO A 412 -7.21 -5.99 -12.89
C PRO A 412 -8.06 -5.06 -13.76
N ALA A 413 -7.77 -4.95 -15.06
CA ALA A 413 -8.58 -4.12 -15.96
C ALA A 413 -9.97 -4.73 -16.19
N LEU A 414 -10.05 -6.06 -16.36
CA LEU A 414 -11.32 -6.77 -16.46
C LEU A 414 -12.15 -6.59 -15.18
N ARG A 415 -11.52 -6.67 -14.01
CA ARG A 415 -12.18 -6.44 -12.72
C ARG A 415 -12.90 -5.09 -12.68
N GLN A 416 -12.26 -4.03 -13.17
CA GLN A 416 -12.91 -2.73 -13.28
C GLN A 416 -14.02 -2.70 -14.33
N MET A 417 -13.89 -3.43 -15.43
CA MET A 417 -15.01 -3.56 -16.37
C MET A 417 -16.24 -4.23 -15.73
N MET A 418 -16.04 -5.22 -14.86
CA MET A 418 -17.14 -5.84 -14.10
C MET A 418 -17.81 -4.85 -13.15
N VAL A 419 -17.01 -4.01 -12.48
CA VAL A 419 -17.52 -2.92 -11.62
C VAL A 419 -18.33 -1.93 -12.43
N GLU A 420 -17.80 -1.44 -13.55
CA GLU A 420 -18.49 -0.54 -14.48
C GLU A 420 -19.81 -1.15 -14.99
N ALA A 421 -19.81 -2.45 -15.34
CA ALA A 421 -21.00 -3.15 -15.80
C ALA A 421 -22.07 -3.26 -14.72
N LEU A 422 -21.71 -3.62 -13.50
CA LEU A 422 -22.65 -3.67 -12.37
C LEU A 422 -23.27 -2.29 -12.08
N VAL A 423 -22.48 -1.22 -12.15
CA VAL A 423 -22.99 0.16 -11.99
C VAL A 423 -23.99 0.52 -13.09
N ILE A 424 -23.71 0.14 -14.34
CA ILE A 424 -24.60 0.41 -15.47
C ILE A 424 -25.90 -0.40 -15.37
N ILE A 425 -25.81 -1.70 -15.04
CA ILE A 425 -26.96 -2.59 -14.85
C ILE A 425 -27.85 -2.04 -13.72
N GLU A 426 -27.23 -1.64 -12.62
CA GLU A 426 -27.93 -1.03 -11.50
C GLU A 426 -28.67 0.25 -11.91
N LEU A 427 -28.00 1.15 -12.63
CA LEU A 427 -28.62 2.38 -13.11
C LEU A 427 -29.82 2.13 -14.04
N ILE A 428 -29.74 1.09 -14.87
CA ILE A 428 -30.86 0.68 -15.74
C ILE A 428 -32.02 0.16 -14.89
N LEU A 429 -31.77 -0.72 -13.92
CA LEU A 429 -32.80 -1.30 -13.05
C LEU A 429 -33.43 -0.24 -12.14
N GLN A 430 -32.65 0.70 -11.60
CA GLN A 430 -33.18 1.82 -10.81
C GLN A 430 -34.17 2.68 -11.60
N ARG A 431 -33.91 2.87 -12.90
CA ARG A 431 -34.78 3.66 -13.79
C ARG A 431 -35.99 2.88 -14.32
N ASN A 432 -35.96 1.55 -14.24
CA ASN A 432 -37.00 0.65 -14.77
C ASN A 432 -37.32 -0.43 -13.72
N PRO A 433 -37.94 -0.07 -12.58
CA PRO A 433 -38.20 -1.00 -11.46
C PRO A 433 -39.14 -2.17 -11.82
N GLU A 434 -39.88 -2.06 -12.92
CA GLU A 434 -40.74 -3.10 -13.49
C GLU A 434 -39.97 -4.28 -14.12
N LEU A 435 -38.68 -4.11 -14.42
CA LEU A 435 -37.85 -5.18 -14.96
C LEU A 435 -37.49 -6.16 -13.85
N LYS A 436 -37.88 -7.43 -14.03
CA LYS A 436 -37.51 -8.54 -13.14
C LYS A 436 -36.89 -9.68 -13.96
N VAL A 437 -35.74 -10.15 -13.51
CA VAL A 437 -34.99 -11.18 -14.23
C VAL A 437 -34.97 -12.46 -13.42
N LYS A 438 -35.55 -13.52 -13.98
CA LYS A 438 -35.54 -14.85 -13.36
C LYS A 438 -34.27 -15.64 -13.66
N GLU A 439 -33.65 -15.36 -14.80
CA GLU A 439 -32.41 -15.97 -15.22
C GLU A 439 -31.22 -15.43 -14.40
N GLU A 440 -30.12 -16.16 -14.44
CA GLU A 440 -28.88 -15.76 -13.77
C GLU A 440 -28.25 -14.59 -14.54
N LEU A 441 -27.95 -13.49 -13.84
CA LEU A 441 -27.25 -12.36 -14.44
C LEU A 441 -25.76 -12.66 -14.55
N ASP A 442 -25.31 -13.14 -15.71
CA ASP A 442 -23.89 -13.31 -15.99
C ASP A 442 -23.25 -11.99 -16.46
N VAL A 443 -22.54 -11.34 -15.53
CA VAL A 443 -21.89 -10.05 -15.76
C VAL A 443 -20.75 -10.18 -16.76
N LEU A 444 -20.05 -11.31 -16.81
CA LEU A 444 -18.90 -11.50 -17.71
C LEU A 444 -19.39 -11.64 -19.15
N SER A 445 -20.47 -12.40 -19.34
CA SER A 445 -21.15 -12.53 -20.63
C SER A 445 -21.61 -11.18 -21.18
N ILE A 446 -22.12 -10.28 -20.33
CA ILE A 446 -22.48 -8.90 -20.72
C ILE A 446 -21.25 -8.12 -21.21
N VAL A 447 -20.13 -8.22 -20.50
CA VAL A 447 -18.88 -7.54 -20.88
C VAL A 447 -18.30 -8.12 -22.18
N ASP A 448 -18.38 -9.44 -22.38
CA ASP A 448 -17.90 -10.12 -23.60
C ASP A 448 -18.77 -9.78 -24.82
N GLU A 449 -20.09 -9.69 -24.64
CA GLU A 449 -21.01 -9.20 -25.68
C GLU A 449 -20.71 -7.75 -26.05
N ALA A 450 -20.51 -6.88 -25.05
CA ALA A 450 -20.12 -5.49 -25.29
C ALA A 450 -18.81 -5.38 -26.06
N TRP A 451 -17.82 -6.23 -25.73
CA TRP A 451 -16.56 -6.31 -26.48
C TRP A 451 -16.76 -6.79 -27.92
N ARG A 452 -17.62 -7.80 -28.14
CA ARG A 452 -17.94 -8.29 -29.49
C ARG A 452 -18.54 -7.18 -30.35
N ASP A 453 -19.50 -6.44 -29.82
CA ASP A 453 -20.12 -5.30 -30.51
C ASP A 453 -19.09 -4.20 -30.79
N PHE A 454 -18.23 -3.89 -29.81
CA PHE A 454 -17.16 -2.91 -29.96
C PHE A 454 -16.20 -3.29 -31.10
N LYS A 455 -15.80 -4.56 -31.20
CA LYS A 455 -14.92 -5.05 -32.27
C LYS A 455 -15.53 -4.87 -33.65
N ILE A 456 -16.80 -5.24 -33.81
CA ILE A 456 -17.53 -5.11 -35.07
C ILE A 456 -17.58 -3.63 -35.49
N GLU A 457 -17.93 -2.74 -34.56
CA GLU A 457 -18.04 -1.31 -34.86
C GLU A 457 -16.69 -0.67 -35.24
N HIS A 458 -15.61 -1.07 -34.56
CA HIS A 458 -14.27 -0.55 -34.80
C HIS A 458 -13.49 -1.32 -35.87
N ARG A 459 -14.10 -2.33 -36.49
CA ARG A 459 -13.49 -3.20 -37.51
C ARG A 459 -12.16 -3.82 -37.03
N LEU A 460 -12.17 -4.31 -35.80
CA LEU A 460 -11.02 -4.95 -35.18
C LEU A 460 -11.04 -6.45 -35.48
N ASP A 461 -10.35 -6.83 -36.55
CA ASP A 461 -10.21 -8.22 -37.02
C ASP A 461 -8.78 -8.73 -36.78
N GLY A 462 -8.64 -10.00 -36.41
CA GLY A 462 -7.35 -10.67 -36.26
C GLY A 462 -7.17 -11.39 -34.91
N PRO A 463 -6.19 -12.32 -34.83
CA PRO A 463 -6.00 -13.19 -33.66
C PRO A 463 -5.58 -12.42 -32.39
N GLU A 464 -5.07 -11.20 -32.53
CA GLU A 464 -4.71 -10.34 -31.39
C GLU A 464 -5.95 -9.84 -30.63
N PHE A 465 -7.03 -9.49 -31.33
CA PHE A 465 -8.30 -9.01 -30.76
C PHE A 465 -9.24 -10.15 -30.34
N GLU A 466 -8.88 -11.40 -30.64
CA GLU A 466 -9.54 -12.57 -30.09
C GLU A 466 -8.98 -12.94 -28.71
N LYS A 467 -7.69 -12.66 -28.47
CA LYS A 467 -7.00 -13.05 -27.24
C LYS A 467 -6.97 -11.94 -26.19
N SER A 468 -7.28 -10.70 -26.57
CA SER A 468 -7.14 -9.55 -25.67
C SER A 468 -8.20 -8.48 -25.90
N MET A 469 -8.74 -7.98 -24.79
CA MET A 469 -9.65 -6.83 -24.72
C MET A 469 -8.91 -5.50 -24.49
N ASN A 470 -7.58 -5.46 -24.66
CA ASN A 470 -6.78 -4.26 -24.36
C ASN A 470 -7.34 -3.00 -25.03
N LYS A 471 -7.77 -3.09 -26.29
CA LYS A 471 -8.31 -1.90 -26.98
C LYS A 471 -9.60 -1.38 -26.35
N PHE A 472 -10.41 -2.29 -25.81
CA PHE A 472 -11.57 -1.92 -25.01
C PHE A 472 -11.17 -1.24 -23.71
N TYR A 473 -10.20 -1.81 -22.98
CA TYR A 473 -9.72 -1.26 -21.72
C TYR A 473 -9.03 0.11 -21.87
N GLU A 474 -8.45 0.39 -23.03
CA GLU A 474 -7.84 1.68 -23.38
C GLU A 474 -8.88 2.79 -23.64
N THR A 475 -10.12 2.41 -23.98
CA THR A 475 -11.15 3.35 -24.39
C THR A 475 -11.82 3.98 -23.16
N GLU A 476 -12.03 5.30 -23.17
CA GLU A 476 -12.74 6.02 -22.10
C GLU A 476 -14.17 5.51 -21.93
N SER A 477 -14.67 5.54 -20.69
CA SER A 477 -16.00 5.02 -20.37
C SER A 477 -17.12 5.96 -20.82
N VAL A 478 -17.13 7.20 -20.33
CA VAL A 478 -18.22 8.17 -20.49
C VAL A 478 -17.95 9.15 -21.65
N VAL A 479 -17.77 8.60 -22.85
CA VAL A 479 -17.68 9.38 -24.10
C VAL A 479 -18.63 8.81 -25.14
N SER A 480 -18.88 9.57 -26.22
CA SER A 480 -19.62 9.04 -27.37
C SER A 480 -18.90 7.80 -27.90
N ARG A 481 -19.61 6.66 -27.94
CA ARG A 481 -19.05 5.34 -28.28
C ARG A 481 -17.94 4.87 -27.32
N GLY A 482 -17.99 5.31 -26.06
CA GLY A 482 -17.14 4.81 -24.98
C GLY A 482 -17.56 3.41 -24.50
N THR A 483 -16.79 2.80 -23.61
CA THR A 483 -17.09 1.42 -23.15
C THR A 483 -18.47 1.30 -22.50
N SER A 484 -18.94 2.36 -21.83
CA SER A 484 -20.22 2.34 -21.13
C SER A 484 -21.41 2.19 -22.08
N SER A 485 -21.34 2.71 -23.31
CA SER A 485 -22.45 2.57 -24.27
C SER A 485 -22.61 1.13 -24.76
N PHE A 486 -21.49 0.43 -25.00
CA PHE A 486 -21.53 -0.97 -25.40
C PHE A 486 -22.00 -1.88 -24.27
N ILE A 487 -21.54 -1.63 -23.05
CA ILE A 487 -22.00 -2.36 -21.86
C ILE A 487 -23.48 -2.11 -21.60
N ALA A 488 -23.93 -0.85 -21.68
CA ALA A 488 -25.35 -0.52 -21.51
C ALA A 488 -26.23 -1.21 -22.55
N LYS A 489 -25.77 -1.28 -23.81
CA LYS A 489 -26.49 -1.98 -24.88
C LYS A 489 -26.62 -3.48 -24.61
N SER A 490 -25.52 -4.16 -24.26
CA SER A 490 -25.56 -5.60 -23.93
C SER A 490 -26.40 -5.86 -22.67
N ALA A 491 -26.21 -5.06 -21.61
CA ALA A 491 -27.01 -5.16 -20.39
C ALA A 491 -28.51 -4.99 -20.67
N LEU A 492 -28.90 -3.99 -21.46
CA LEU A 492 -30.29 -3.77 -21.81
C LEU A 492 -30.86 -4.94 -22.64
N ASN A 493 -30.10 -5.46 -23.60
CA ASN A 493 -30.51 -6.62 -24.39
C ASN A 493 -30.72 -7.87 -23.52
N PHE A 494 -29.92 -8.05 -22.47
CA PHE A 494 -30.12 -9.11 -21.49
C PHE A 494 -31.37 -8.86 -20.64
N LEU A 495 -31.49 -7.68 -20.03
CA LEU A 495 -32.59 -7.34 -19.12
C LEU A 495 -33.96 -7.38 -19.82
N LEU A 496 -34.04 -7.00 -21.10
CA LEU A 496 -35.28 -7.05 -21.90
C LEU A 496 -35.71 -8.46 -22.29
N LYS A 497 -34.83 -9.47 -22.19
CA LYS A 497 -35.24 -10.89 -22.34
C LYS A 497 -35.98 -11.40 -21.09
N GLY A 498 -35.86 -10.70 -19.96
CA GLY A 498 -36.56 -11.03 -18.71
C GLY A 498 -38.06 -10.77 -18.75
N GLU A 499 -38.77 -11.18 -17.70
CA GLU A 499 -40.21 -10.93 -17.57
C GLU A 499 -40.45 -9.49 -17.08
N ILE A 500 -41.34 -8.76 -17.75
CA ILE A 500 -41.80 -7.45 -17.28
C ILE A 500 -42.92 -7.69 -16.26
N ALA A 501 -42.67 -7.34 -15.00
CA ALA A 501 -43.70 -7.35 -13.97
C ALA A 501 -44.62 -6.14 -14.20
N LEU A 502 -45.66 -6.32 -15.01
CA LEU A 502 -46.73 -5.32 -15.14
C LEU A 502 -47.47 -5.26 -13.79
N ASP A 503 -47.13 -4.26 -12.98
CA ASP A 503 -47.75 -3.99 -11.69
C ASP A 503 -49.27 -3.91 -11.90
N GLN A 504 -50.04 -4.74 -11.19
CA GLN A 504 -51.51 -4.81 -11.28
C GLN A 504 -52.20 -3.59 -10.66
N ARG A 505 -51.69 -2.37 -10.88
CA ARG A 505 -52.34 -1.11 -10.47
C ARG A 505 -53.45 -0.65 -11.42
N GLY A 506 -53.98 -1.55 -12.25
CA GLY A 506 -55.04 -1.27 -13.23
C GLY A 506 -56.42 -1.84 -12.90
N LYS A 507 -56.64 -2.46 -11.73
CA LYS A 507 -57.91 -3.12 -11.39
C LYS A 507 -58.60 -2.56 -10.14
N GLU A 508 -58.60 -1.23 -9.95
CA GLU A 508 -59.60 -0.56 -9.10
C GLU A 508 -60.02 0.78 -9.72
N PHE A 509 -60.66 0.73 -10.89
CA PHE A 509 -61.63 1.75 -11.30
C PHE A 509 -62.84 1.04 -11.90
N GLY A 510 -63.58 0.37 -11.03
CA GLY A 510 -64.93 -0.07 -11.32
C GLY A 510 -65.87 1.13 -11.29
N GLY A 511 -66.39 1.49 -12.47
CA GLY A 511 -67.74 2.03 -12.63
C GLY A 511 -67.98 3.49 -12.23
N SER A 512 -67.75 4.40 -13.16
CA SER A 512 -68.80 5.37 -13.47
C SER A 512 -68.72 5.77 -14.93
N ALA A 513 -69.79 5.44 -15.66
CA ALA A 513 -69.97 5.77 -17.06
C ALA A 513 -70.11 7.29 -17.21
N CYS A 514 -69.30 7.90 -18.06
CA CYS A 514 -69.62 9.19 -18.67
C CYS A 514 -69.83 8.96 -20.16
N LYS A 515 -71.10 9.08 -20.58
CA LYS A 515 -71.55 9.06 -21.97
C LYS A 515 -70.98 10.28 -22.71
N LEU A 516 -70.60 10.05 -23.96
CA LEU A 516 -70.35 11.07 -24.97
C LEU A 516 -71.62 11.88 -25.26
N SER A 517 -71.50 13.20 -25.17
CA SER A 517 -72.22 14.20 -25.98
C SER A 517 -71.37 15.47 -26.05
#